data_AF-A0A1N7CK34-F1
#
_entry.id   AF-A0A1N7CK34-F1
#
_cell.length_a   1.000
_cell.length_b   1.000
_cell.length_c   1.000
_cell.angle_alpha   90.00
_cell.angle_beta   90.00
_cell.angle_gamma   90.00
#
_symmetry.space_group_name_H-M   'P 1'
#
loop_
_entity.id
_entity.type
_entity.pdbx_description
1 polymer ?
#
loop_
_entity_poly.entity_id
_entity_poly.type
_entity_poly.pdbx_seq_one_letter_code
_entity_poly.pdbx_strand_id
1 'polypeptide(L)'
;MMRVKIFKIRLPEEFLYKDQKMLDDFLEGNEIIKAETAFVSEEKYWSVILYFENLKPAKNTVKEPKAAKYSAENDLLNTDEEKILDALKLWRSEKAREHNLPTYFIASNKELISVAKYKPAKKEELLEIKGFGKHKIENYGEEILEILESL
;
A
#
# COMPACT_ATOMS: atom_id res chain seq x y z
N MET A 1 -21.26 6.33 -19.55
CA MET A 1 -22.31 5.31 -19.38
C MET A 1 -22.12 4.79 -17.97
N MET A 2 -23.10 5.08 -17.11
CA MET A 2 -23.06 4.79 -15.69
C MET A 2 -22.93 3.27 -15.46
N ARG A 3 -21.96 2.89 -14.63
CA ARG A 3 -21.70 1.50 -14.25
C ARG A 3 -21.95 1.30 -12.76
N VAL A 4 -22.14 0.05 -12.36
CA VAL A 4 -22.38 -0.35 -10.98
C VAL A 4 -21.39 -1.44 -10.57
N LYS A 5 -20.81 -1.33 -9.38
CA LYS A 5 -19.95 -2.35 -8.77
C LYS A 5 -20.33 -2.57 -7.32
N ILE A 6 -20.38 -3.83 -6.89
CA ILE A 6 -20.74 -4.24 -5.54
C ILE A 6 -19.50 -4.80 -4.84
N PHE A 7 -19.26 -4.36 -3.62
CA PHE A 7 -18.18 -4.83 -2.75
C PHE A 7 -18.77 -5.50 -1.52
N LYS A 8 -18.15 -6.61 -1.12
CA LYS A 8 -18.39 -7.30 0.15
C LYS A 8 -17.22 -6.98 1.07
N ILE A 9 -17.45 -6.12 2.06
CA ILE A 9 -16.46 -5.69 3.03
C ILE A 9 -16.63 -6.51 4.30
N ARG A 10 -15.80 -7.52 4.47
CA ARG A 10 -15.87 -8.44 5.61
C ARG A 10 -15.33 -7.77 6.86
N LEU A 11 -16.07 -7.92 7.97
CA LEU A 11 -15.74 -7.33 9.25
C LEU A 11 -14.57 -7.96 10.02
N PRO A 12 -14.26 -9.28 9.90
CA PRO A 12 -13.13 -9.86 10.61
C PRO A 12 -11.80 -9.20 10.21
N GLU A 13 -10.94 -8.96 11.21
CA GLU A 13 -9.68 -8.21 11.06
C GLU A 13 -8.73 -8.80 10.00
N GLU A 14 -8.79 -10.11 9.79
CA GLU A 14 -8.01 -10.83 8.77
C GLU A 14 -8.35 -10.39 7.32
N PHE A 15 -9.55 -9.85 7.10
CA PHE A 15 -10.04 -9.47 5.77
C PHE A 15 -10.10 -7.97 5.53
N LEU A 16 -10.13 -7.16 6.59
CA LEU A 16 -10.29 -5.70 6.51
C LEU A 16 -9.30 -5.08 5.53
N TYR A 17 -8.03 -5.46 5.59
CA TYR A 17 -7.02 -4.90 4.68
C TYR A 17 -7.25 -5.26 3.21
N LYS A 18 -7.55 -6.52 2.93
CA LYS A 18 -7.75 -6.98 1.55
C LYS A 18 -8.97 -6.29 0.94
N ASP A 19 -10.04 -6.18 1.72
CA ASP A 19 -11.31 -5.63 1.28
C ASP A 19 -11.25 -4.11 1.16
N GLN A 20 -10.54 -3.44 2.07
CA GLN A 20 -10.26 -2.00 2.01
C GLN A 20 -9.36 -1.66 0.81
N LYS A 21 -8.23 -2.35 0.64
CA LYS A 21 -7.33 -2.10 -0.50
C LYS A 21 -8.05 -2.28 -1.83
N MET A 22 -8.87 -3.32 -1.94
CA MET A 22 -9.67 -3.56 -3.14
C MET A 22 -10.65 -2.41 -3.43
N LEU A 23 -11.21 -1.80 -2.39
CA LEU A 23 -12.07 -0.63 -2.51
C LEU A 23 -11.27 0.61 -2.91
N ASP A 24 -10.15 0.88 -2.24
CA ASP A 24 -9.27 2.03 -2.50
C ASP A 24 -8.71 2.01 -3.94
N ASP A 25 -8.16 0.86 -4.37
CA ASP A 25 -7.67 0.65 -5.74
C ASP A 25 -8.77 0.93 -6.79
N PHE A 26 -10.04 0.65 -6.43
CA PHE A 26 -11.16 0.94 -7.30
C PHE A 26 -11.55 2.42 -7.30
N LEU A 27 -11.54 3.07 -6.15
CA LEU A 27 -11.85 4.50 -6.04
C LEU A 27 -10.83 5.37 -6.79
N GLU A 28 -9.54 4.98 -6.80
CA GLU A 28 -8.47 5.73 -7.47
C GLU A 28 -8.68 5.86 -8.99
N GLY A 29 -9.30 4.87 -9.62
CA GLY A 29 -9.51 4.85 -11.08
C GLY A 29 -10.89 5.33 -11.55
N ASN A 30 -11.81 5.67 -10.64
CA ASN A 30 -13.22 5.86 -10.98
C ASN A 30 -13.83 7.07 -10.27
N GLU A 31 -14.64 7.83 -11.00
CA GLU A 31 -15.47 8.89 -10.44
C GLU A 31 -16.74 8.27 -9.87
N ILE A 32 -16.94 8.41 -8.56
CA ILE A 32 -18.11 7.87 -7.86
C ILE A 32 -19.25 8.88 -7.94
N ILE A 33 -20.34 8.45 -8.56
CA ILE A 33 -21.58 9.22 -8.71
C ILE A 33 -22.48 9.03 -7.48
N LYS A 34 -22.58 7.79 -7.00
CA LYS A 34 -23.42 7.44 -5.85
C LYS A 34 -22.85 6.22 -5.13
N ALA A 35 -22.99 6.20 -3.81
CA ALA A 35 -22.68 5.04 -2.97
C ALA A 35 -23.91 4.67 -2.13
N GLU A 36 -24.20 3.37 -2.02
CA GLU A 36 -25.20 2.82 -1.11
C GLU A 36 -24.53 1.74 -0.24
N THR A 37 -24.88 1.67 1.03
CA THR A 37 -24.31 0.69 1.96
C THR A 37 -25.40 -0.03 2.75
N ALA A 38 -25.22 -1.32 2.96
CA ALA A 38 -26.13 -2.14 3.75
C ALA A 38 -25.34 -3.20 4.54
N PHE A 39 -25.63 -3.34 5.83
CA PHE A 39 -25.05 -4.41 6.64
C PHE A 39 -25.83 -5.71 6.40
N VAL A 40 -25.11 -6.79 6.07
CA VAL A 40 -25.67 -8.12 5.89
C VAL A 40 -25.38 -8.94 7.14
N SER A 41 -26.43 -9.12 7.95
CA SER A 41 -26.34 -9.72 9.28
C SER A 41 -26.03 -11.21 9.28
N GLU A 42 -26.50 -11.97 8.29
CA GLU A 42 -26.31 -13.43 8.20
C GLU A 42 -24.84 -13.81 8.05
N GLU A 43 -24.12 -13.10 7.19
CA GLU A 43 -22.70 -13.36 6.88
C GLU A 43 -21.74 -12.31 7.46
N LYS A 44 -22.24 -11.36 8.27
CA LYS A 44 -21.49 -10.32 8.98
C LYS A 44 -20.52 -9.52 8.10
N TYR A 45 -21.05 -8.86 7.07
CA TYR A 45 -20.27 -7.99 6.20
C TYR A 45 -21.05 -6.74 5.79
N TRP A 46 -20.35 -5.70 5.35
CA TRP A 46 -20.97 -4.54 4.70
C TRP A 46 -21.01 -4.73 3.19
N SER A 47 -22.19 -4.66 2.61
CA SER A 47 -22.37 -4.48 1.18
C SER A 47 -22.19 -3.00 0.83
N VAL A 48 -21.31 -2.71 -0.12
CA VAL A 48 -21.09 -1.35 -0.65
C VAL A 48 -21.36 -1.38 -2.14
N ILE A 49 -22.37 -0.65 -2.60
CA ILE A 49 -22.75 -0.53 -4.00
C ILE A 49 -22.30 0.84 -4.49
N LEU A 50 -21.43 0.86 -5.49
CA LEU A 50 -20.91 2.07 -6.10
C LEU A 50 -21.45 2.22 -7.51
N TYR A 51 -22.05 3.38 -7.79
CA TYR A 51 -22.40 3.85 -9.11
C TYR A 51 -21.28 4.79 -9.56
N PHE A 52 -20.68 4.51 -10.72
CA PHE A 52 -19.45 5.18 -11.12
C PHE A 52 -19.34 5.35 -12.63
N GLU A 53 -18.50 6.29 -13.03
CA GLU A 53 -17.93 6.36 -14.36
C GLU A 53 -16.41 6.22 -14.26
N ASN A 54 -15.79 5.58 -15.25
CA ASN A 54 -14.33 5.50 -15.25
C ASN A 54 -13.80 6.88 -15.57
N LEU A 55 -12.79 7.30 -14.81
CA LEU A 55 -11.97 8.41 -15.22
C LEU A 55 -11.36 8.01 -16.58
N LYS A 56 -11.84 8.62 -17.66
CA LYS A 56 -11.16 8.52 -18.96
C LYS A 56 -9.73 8.98 -18.66
N PRO A 57 -8.68 8.20 -19.02
CA PRO A 57 -7.33 8.70 -18.83
C PRO A 57 -7.26 10.01 -19.60
N ALA A 58 -7.07 11.11 -18.88
CA ALA A 58 -6.73 12.36 -19.52
C ALA A 58 -5.50 12.03 -20.37
N LYS A 59 -5.63 12.16 -21.69
CA LYS A 59 -4.49 12.15 -22.61
C LYS A 59 -3.63 13.37 -22.27
N ASN A 60 -2.90 13.31 -21.18
CA ASN A 60 -1.82 14.21 -20.86
C ASN A 60 -0.55 13.41 -21.07
N THR A 61 0.05 13.66 -22.23
CA THR A 61 1.43 13.37 -22.55
C THR A 61 2.35 14.01 -21.50
N VAL A 62 2.63 13.28 -20.43
CA VAL A 62 3.80 13.50 -19.59
C VAL A 62 4.42 12.13 -19.35
N LYS A 63 5.71 12.04 -19.70
CA LYS A 63 6.54 10.84 -19.80
C LYS A 63 6.28 9.83 -18.68
N GLU A 64 6.18 8.57 -19.07
CA GLU A 64 6.17 7.38 -18.21
C GLU A 64 7.02 7.56 -16.94
N PRO A 65 6.46 7.32 -15.73
CA PRO A 65 7.25 6.76 -14.66
C PRO A 65 7.52 5.30 -15.05
N LYS A 66 8.79 5.03 -15.35
CA LYS A 66 9.32 3.69 -15.64
C LYS A 66 8.82 2.69 -14.61
N ALA A 67 8.51 1.49 -15.08
CA ALA A 67 8.22 0.31 -14.29
C ALA A 67 9.10 0.24 -13.03
N ALA A 68 8.49 -0.04 -11.87
CA ALA A 68 9.17 -0.28 -10.61
C ALA A 68 10.37 -1.21 -10.84
N LYS A 69 11.59 -0.68 -10.67
CA LYS A 69 12.83 -1.37 -11.07
C LYS A 69 13.29 -2.40 -10.04
N TYR A 70 12.82 -2.29 -8.81
CA TYR A 70 13.31 -3.10 -7.70
C TYR A 70 12.17 -3.88 -7.03
N SER A 71 12.32 -5.20 -7.06
CA SER A 71 11.47 -6.19 -6.39
C SER A 71 12.39 -7.25 -5.82
N ALA A 72 12.21 -7.61 -4.55
CA ALA A 72 12.89 -8.76 -3.98
C ALA A 72 12.37 -10.06 -4.64
N GLU A 73 13.07 -10.54 -5.67
CA GLU A 73 12.79 -11.82 -6.33
C GLU A 73 13.51 -13.00 -5.65
N ASN A 74 14.49 -12.71 -4.80
CA ASN A 74 15.25 -13.68 -4.01
C ASN A 74 15.46 -13.15 -2.57
N ASP A 75 15.31 -14.00 -1.55
CA ASP A 75 15.40 -13.65 -0.12
C ASP A 75 16.84 -13.71 0.45
N LEU A 76 17.85 -14.05 -0.36
CA LEU A 76 19.24 -14.00 0.09
C LEU A 76 19.65 -12.54 0.35
N LEU A 77 20.07 -12.27 1.59
CA LEU A 77 20.55 -10.98 2.09
C LEU A 77 21.98 -11.13 2.58
N ASN A 78 22.79 -10.10 2.39
CA ASN A 78 24.09 -10.02 3.06
C ASN A 78 23.94 -9.46 4.49
N THR A 79 24.99 -9.57 5.30
CA THR A 79 24.97 -9.15 6.72
C THR A 79 24.55 -7.70 6.94
N ASP A 80 24.84 -6.81 5.99
CA ASP A 80 24.45 -5.41 6.08
C ASP A 80 22.95 -5.22 5.77
N GLU A 81 22.47 -5.87 4.71
CA GLU A 81 21.05 -5.88 4.34
C GLU A 81 20.17 -6.53 5.42
N GLU A 82 20.67 -7.56 6.11
CA GLU A 82 19.98 -8.18 7.26
C GLU A 82 19.81 -7.20 8.43
N LYS A 83 20.85 -6.42 8.76
CA LYS A 83 20.77 -5.39 9.80
C LYS A 83 19.73 -4.33 9.47
N ILE A 84 19.74 -3.84 8.22
CA ILE A 84 18.75 -2.87 7.75
C ILE A 84 17.34 -3.45 7.83
N LEU A 85 17.15 -4.69 7.37
CA LEU A 85 15.86 -5.35 7.42
C LEU A 85 15.35 -5.48 8.86
N ASP A 86 16.20 -5.82 9.82
CA ASP A 86 15.79 -5.97 11.21
C ASP A 86 15.45 -4.64 11.87
N ALA A 87 16.20 -3.57 11.59
CA ALA A 87 15.83 -2.22 12.01
C ALA A 87 14.48 -1.78 11.44
N LEU A 88 14.25 -2.02 10.14
CA LEU A 88 12.97 -1.73 9.49
C LEU A 88 11.81 -2.56 10.05
N LYS A 89 12.04 -3.83 10.41
CA LYS A 89 11.01 -4.67 11.06
C LYS A 89 10.65 -4.12 12.44
N LEU A 90 11.66 -3.69 13.21
CA LEU A 90 11.45 -3.11 14.54
C LEU A 90 10.62 -1.83 14.44
N TRP A 91 11.06 -0.87 13.62
CA TRP A 91 10.34 0.36 13.34
C TRP A 91 8.90 0.09 12.89
N ARG A 92 8.71 -0.85 11.96
CA ARG A 92 7.39 -1.24 11.49
C ARG A 92 6.49 -1.74 12.62
N SER A 93 7.04 -2.54 13.53
CA SER A 93 6.32 -3.07 14.70
C SER A 93 5.91 -1.94 15.65
N GLU A 94 6.78 -0.97 15.86
CA GLU A 94 6.49 0.19 16.68
C GLU A 94 5.38 1.04 16.06
N LYS A 95 5.49 1.38 14.77
CA LYS A 95 4.46 2.14 14.04
C LYS A 95 3.11 1.44 14.00
N ALA A 96 3.13 0.14 13.75
CA ALA A 96 1.93 -0.68 13.77
C ALA A 96 1.22 -0.59 15.13
N ARG A 97 1.98 -0.65 16.23
CA ARG A 97 1.46 -0.50 17.58
C ARG A 97 0.95 0.93 17.85
N GLU A 98 1.67 1.96 17.43
CA GLU A 98 1.26 3.37 17.59
C GLU A 98 -0.07 3.66 16.88
N HIS A 99 -0.24 3.14 15.67
CA HIS A 99 -1.45 3.33 14.88
C HIS A 99 -2.55 2.29 15.16
N ASN A 100 -2.28 1.32 16.04
CA ASN A 100 -3.16 0.17 16.30
C ASN A 100 -3.57 -0.57 15.00
N LEU A 101 -2.60 -0.73 14.10
CA LEU A 101 -2.73 -1.38 12.81
C LEU A 101 -1.86 -2.63 12.76
N PRO A 102 -2.21 -3.65 11.95
CA PRO A 102 -1.30 -4.75 11.65
C PRO A 102 -0.01 -4.27 10.95
N THR A 103 1.13 -4.92 11.23
CA THR A 103 2.45 -4.49 10.71
C THR A 103 2.51 -4.39 9.19
N TYR A 104 1.86 -5.30 8.48
CA TYR A 104 1.83 -5.31 7.03
C TYR A 104 1.13 -4.08 6.42
N PHE A 105 0.31 -3.36 7.19
CA PHE A 105 -0.38 -2.13 6.75
C PHE A 105 0.62 -0.97 6.61
N ILE A 106 1.60 -0.91 7.51
CA ILE A 106 2.71 0.06 7.45
C ILE A 106 3.61 -0.30 6.25
N ALA A 107 4.16 -1.51 6.24
CA ALA A 107 4.95 -2.04 5.13
C ALA A 107 4.95 -3.58 5.08
N SER A 108 4.83 -4.17 3.89
CA SER A 108 4.93 -5.62 3.71
C SER A 108 6.38 -6.11 3.86
N ASN A 109 6.57 -7.40 4.15
CA ASN A 109 7.93 -7.97 4.22
C ASN A 109 8.69 -7.78 2.90
N LYS A 110 8.01 -7.96 1.75
CA LYS A 110 8.63 -7.78 0.43
C LYS A 110 9.08 -6.33 0.19
N GLU A 111 8.30 -5.37 0.66
CA GLU A 111 8.67 -3.96 0.62
C GLU A 111 9.91 -3.69 1.48
N LEU A 112 9.93 -4.16 2.74
CA LEU A 112 11.09 -3.96 3.62
C LEU A 112 12.37 -4.61 3.07
N ILE A 113 12.27 -5.82 2.51
CA ILE A 113 13.41 -6.51 1.89
C ILE A 113 13.88 -5.73 0.65
N SER A 114 12.94 -5.18 -0.13
CA SER A 114 13.29 -4.37 -1.30
C SER A 114 13.97 -3.05 -0.89
N VAL A 115 13.52 -2.42 0.20
CA VAL A 115 14.16 -1.23 0.79
C VAL A 115 15.57 -1.59 1.29
N ALA A 116 15.73 -2.70 2.01
CA ALA A 116 17.02 -3.13 2.54
C ALA A 116 18.06 -3.41 1.44
N LYS A 117 17.61 -4.00 0.31
CA LYS A 117 18.47 -4.27 -0.86
C LYS A 117 18.78 -3.02 -1.66
N TYR A 118 17.79 -2.15 -1.86
CA TYR A 118 17.92 -0.99 -2.72
C TYR A 118 18.59 0.21 -2.02
N LYS A 119 18.40 0.35 -0.71
CA LYS A 119 18.94 1.43 0.15
C LYS A 119 18.67 2.83 -0.43
N PRO A 120 17.39 3.21 -0.60
CA PRO A 120 17.05 4.52 -1.11
C PRO A 120 17.59 5.62 -0.18
N ALA A 121 18.13 6.67 -0.77
CA ALA A 121 18.62 7.86 -0.07
C ALA A 121 17.64 9.04 -0.18
N LYS A 122 16.59 8.92 -1.01
CA LYS A 122 15.57 9.97 -1.21
C LYS A 122 14.16 9.43 -1.34
N LYS A 123 13.17 10.28 -1.07
CA LYS A 123 11.73 9.95 -1.20
C LYS A 123 11.36 9.53 -2.63
N GLU A 124 12.03 10.09 -3.66
CA GLU A 124 11.77 9.69 -5.05
C GLU A 124 12.23 8.25 -5.34
N GLU A 125 13.25 7.77 -4.66
CA GLU A 125 13.80 6.42 -4.85
C GLU A 125 12.87 5.37 -4.21
N LEU A 126 12.18 5.72 -3.11
CA LEU A 126 11.14 4.87 -2.54
C LEU A 126 10.01 4.57 -3.56
N LEU A 127 9.69 5.48 -4.47
CA LEU A 127 8.70 5.25 -5.53
C LEU A 127 9.15 4.18 -6.55
N GLU A 128 10.45 3.91 -6.67
CA GLU A 128 10.95 2.87 -7.57
C GLU A 128 10.79 1.45 -6.97
N ILE A 129 10.43 1.35 -5.69
CA ILE A 129 10.20 0.09 -4.99
C ILE A 129 8.77 -0.42 -5.23
N LYS A 130 8.65 -1.64 -5.73
CA LYS A 130 7.35 -2.26 -6.02
C LYS A 130 6.51 -2.42 -4.74
N GLY A 131 5.36 -1.75 -4.70
CA GLY A 131 4.43 -1.78 -3.56
C GLY A 131 4.50 -0.54 -2.66
N PHE A 132 5.54 0.28 -2.81
CA PHE A 132 5.68 1.54 -2.09
C PHE A 132 4.96 2.67 -2.84
N GLY A 133 3.68 2.87 -2.51
CA GLY A 133 2.85 3.93 -3.09
C GLY A 133 3.09 5.31 -2.45
N LYS A 134 2.62 6.38 -3.13
CA LYS A 134 2.76 7.78 -2.67
C LYS A 134 2.31 8.00 -1.23
N HIS A 135 1.15 7.45 -0.86
CA HIS A 135 0.61 7.56 0.49
C HIS A 135 1.56 7.01 1.56
N LYS A 136 2.20 5.85 1.34
CA LYS A 136 3.19 5.31 2.31
C LYS A 136 4.44 6.18 2.39
N ILE A 137 4.86 6.77 1.28
CA ILE A 137 6.05 7.64 1.23
C ILE A 137 5.80 8.96 1.95
N GLU A 138 4.61 9.54 1.78
CA GLU A 138 4.21 10.76 2.47
C GLU A 138 4.14 10.55 3.98
N ASN A 139 3.59 9.42 4.43
CA ASN A 139 3.42 9.13 5.86
C ASN A 139 4.67 8.57 6.54
N TYR A 140 5.45 7.73 5.85
CA TYR A 140 6.51 6.92 6.47
C TYR A 140 7.87 7.04 5.77
N GLY A 141 7.93 7.67 4.60
CA GLY A 141 9.15 7.69 3.80
C GLY A 141 10.30 8.43 4.47
N GLU A 142 10.00 9.43 5.29
CA GLU A 142 11.03 10.17 6.04
C GLU A 142 11.69 9.31 7.11
N GLU A 143 10.90 8.63 7.93
CA GLU A 143 11.39 7.76 9.00
C GLU A 143 12.19 6.58 8.44
N ILE A 144 11.78 6.02 7.30
CA ILE A 144 12.52 4.96 6.62
C ILE A 144 13.91 5.46 6.17
N LEU A 145 13.98 6.66 5.61
CA LEU A 145 15.26 7.24 5.16
C LEU A 145 16.17 7.53 6.37
N GLU A 146 15.63 8.02 7.47
CA GLU A 146 16.37 8.26 8.70
C GLU A 146 16.96 6.96 9.28
N ILE A 147 16.19 5.86 9.27
CA ILE A 147 16.70 4.54 9.67
C ILE A 147 17.86 4.11 8.79
N LEU A 148 17.74 4.29 7.47
CA LEU A 148 18.79 3.93 6.52
C LEU A 148 20.05 4.78 6.68
N GLU A 149 19.93 6.04 7.07
CA GLU A 149 21.06 6.93 7.33
C GLU A 149 21.75 6.62 8.68
N SER A 150 20.99 6.08 9.64
CA SER A 150 21.47 5.79 11.01
C SER A 150 22.28 4.49 11.15
N LEU A 151 22.34 3.65 10.11
CA LEU A 151 22.96 2.32 10.10
C LEU A 151 24.28 2.30 9.32
#